data_AF-A0A9K3Q5J4-F1
#
_entry.id   AF-A0A9K3Q5J4-F1
#
_cell.length_a   1.000
_cell.length_b   1.000
_cell.length_c   1.000
_cell.angle_alpha   90.00
_cell.angle_beta   90.00
_cell.angle_gamma   90.00
#
_symmetry.space_group_name_H-M   'P 1'
#
loop_
_entity.id
_entity.type
_entity.pdbx_description
1 polymer ?
#
loop_
_entity_poly.entity_id
_entity_poly.type
_entity_poly.pdbx_seq_one_letter_code
_entity_poly.pdbx_strand_id
1 'polypeptide(L)'
;MSIFAKSVMVASCTFMLASLLAAIMDPLNSMNGESVAYFGPHVERREDVMENHRMLLEQQRSLFQSHLQERRQTLRGSNYTLLTPNEGYPQINIDRISEEVSKRIAKDIAAHLDVKTISNQVLQQFSASDATKEALPAENSEHHSEISREPSVVDKANKPVKVFILMGQSNMAGQGDIYGDRDGDLEYAILKKNRYRHLIHEQADGNYTWATKENVRYVHIDSESQKFNIKRNGELSVKNAEGPKRKIGPEVGIGWILGDQYPDEPILLLKVCTGNRNLGWDLLPPGSERFEMNGRVYAGYHDLEENWKNDTQPNQPENITVDFLKSHPGWYGGKQYDLDTNNAKKVLSKLDKFYPGAKSGYEISGFFYWQGEKDRRNDVYSHRYETNLVQFIRSVRSEFNATSAPFVVSSVAFDGHAMEGNTRKVFEAQMSVDGHRRKYPDFFNNVKSVDTRNIWQDIMGEIRQTEHYGSFGEAYIEAGSAMGWAMVQLLKQL
;
A
#
# COMPACT_ATOMS: atom_id res chain seq x y z
N MET A 1 -6.00 24.54 -33.83
CA MET A 1 -5.99 23.36 -32.93
C MET A 1 -4.87 22.34 -33.21
N SER A 2 -4.33 22.22 -34.43
CA SER A 2 -3.22 21.27 -34.75
C SER A 2 -1.87 21.58 -34.06
N ILE A 3 -1.54 22.86 -33.85
CA ILE A 3 -0.30 23.26 -33.17
C ILE A 3 -0.38 22.97 -31.66
N PHE A 4 -1.56 23.07 -31.05
CA PHE A 4 -1.77 22.85 -29.62
C PHE A 4 -1.56 21.37 -29.23
N ALA A 5 -2.02 20.43 -30.05
CA ALA A 5 -1.78 19.00 -29.83
C ALA A 5 -0.30 18.60 -30.01
N LYS A 6 0.41 19.22 -30.97
CA LYS A 6 1.86 19.03 -31.15
C LYS A 6 2.66 19.59 -29.97
N SER A 7 2.31 20.77 -29.47
CA SER A 7 2.95 21.39 -28.31
C SER A 7 2.71 20.61 -27.02
N VAL A 8 1.50 20.06 -26.83
CA VAL A 8 1.19 19.21 -25.66
C VAL A 8 1.94 17.88 -25.73
N MET A 9 2.00 17.21 -26.89
CA MET A 9 2.70 15.94 -27.03
C MET A 9 4.22 16.09 -26.85
N VAL A 10 4.84 17.15 -27.41
CA VAL A 10 6.26 17.44 -27.21
C VAL A 10 6.52 17.79 -25.74
N ALA A 11 5.70 18.65 -25.11
CA ALA A 11 5.85 19.00 -23.70
C ALA A 11 5.72 17.78 -22.77
N SER A 12 4.75 16.88 -23.01
CA SER A 12 4.58 15.65 -22.22
C SER A 12 5.77 14.70 -22.34
N CYS A 13 6.33 14.55 -23.54
CA CYS A 13 7.49 13.68 -23.77
C CYS A 13 8.78 14.30 -23.22
N THR A 14 8.97 15.62 -23.33
CA THR A 14 10.12 16.32 -22.74
C THR A 14 10.06 16.30 -21.20
N PHE A 15 8.87 16.42 -20.61
CA PHE A 15 8.68 16.32 -19.16
C PHE A 15 8.97 14.90 -18.65
N MET A 16 8.50 13.86 -19.37
CA MET A 16 8.83 12.47 -19.02
C MET A 16 10.31 12.16 -19.20
N LEU A 17 10.96 12.69 -20.24
CA LEU A 17 12.40 12.51 -20.47
C LEU A 17 13.23 13.23 -19.38
N ALA A 18 12.80 14.42 -18.95
CA ALA A 18 13.43 15.17 -17.85
C ALA A 18 13.25 14.44 -16.51
N SER A 19 12.09 13.85 -16.23
CA SER A 19 11.87 13.03 -15.04
C SER A 19 12.69 11.73 -15.05
N LEU A 20 12.89 11.13 -16.23
CA LEU A 20 13.72 9.95 -16.39
C LEU A 20 15.21 10.30 -16.25
N LEU A 21 15.66 11.42 -16.80
CA LEU A 21 17.02 11.95 -16.62
C LEU A 21 17.31 12.33 -15.17
N ALA A 22 16.36 12.95 -14.46
CA ALA A 22 16.49 13.25 -13.03
C ALA A 22 16.58 11.98 -12.18
N ALA A 23 15.76 10.97 -12.47
CA ALA A 23 15.81 9.67 -11.78
C ALA A 23 17.11 8.88 -12.04
N ILE A 24 17.79 9.13 -13.16
CA ILE A 24 19.10 8.53 -13.49
C ILE A 24 20.27 9.36 -12.93
N MET A 25 20.17 10.69 -12.92
CA MET A 25 21.26 11.58 -12.47
C MET A 25 21.30 11.82 -10.96
N ASP A 26 20.18 11.73 -10.24
CA ASP A 26 20.15 11.90 -8.78
C ASP A 26 21.01 10.87 -8.03
N PRO A 27 21.02 9.57 -8.42
CA PRO A 27 21.95 8.59 -7.84
C PRO A 27 23.42 8.80 -8.25
N LEU A 28 23.69 9.39 -9.43
CA LEU A 28 25.04 9.66 -9.90
C LEU A 28 25.65 10.90 -9.25
N ASN A 29 24.83 11.91 -8.93
CA ASN A 29 25.27 13.10 -8.22
C ASN A 29 25.42 12.87 -6.71
N SER A 30 24.63 11.98 -6.11
CA SER A 30 24.80 11.58 -4.70
C SER A 30 26.07 10.75 -4.46
N MET A 31 26.71 10.23 -5.52
CA MET A 31 28.00 9.54 -5.46
C MET A 31 29.22 10.46 -5.61
N ASN A 32 29.03 11.73 -6.01
CA ASN A 32 30.11 12.71 -6.21
C ASN A 32 30.33 13.65 -5.00
N GLY A 33 29.47 13.60 -3.99
CA GLY A 33 29.54 14.47 -2.81
C GLY A 33 29.52 13.66 -1.52
N GLU A 34 30.67 13.64 -0.85
CA GLU A 34 30.90 13.18 0.54
C GLU A 34 31.12 11.67 0.75
N SER A 35 32.40 11.36 1.04
CA SER A 35 32.96 10.19 1.72
C SER A 35 32.29 8.83 1.51
N VAL A 36 33.01 7.98 0.77
CA VAL A 36 32.88 6.52 0.76
C VAL A 36 32.96 5.98 2.21
N ALA A 37 31.81 5.71 2.81
CA ALA A 37 31.71 4.90 4.02
C ALA A 37 31.77 3.43 3.60
N TYR A 38 32.80 2.74 4.08
CA TYR A 38 33.13 1.34 3.81
C TYR A 38 31.92 0.41 4.05
N PHE A 39 31.55 -0.36 3.02
CA PHE A 39 30.62 -1.48 3.12
C PHE A 39 31.29 -2.67 3.84
N GLY A 40 30.58 -3.25 4.81
CA GLY A 40 30.97 -4.48 5.53
C GLY A 40 30.93 -5.75 4.66
N PRO A 41 31.27 -6.93 5.20
CA PRO A 41 31.75 -8.08 4.42
C PRO A 41 30.60 -8.95 3.89
N HIS A 42 29.80 -8.41 2.99
CA HIS A 42 29.21 -9.21 1.93
C HIS A 42 29.56 -8.53 0.62
N VAL A 43 30.60 -9.05 -0.03
CA VAL A 43 30.84 -8.78 -1.44
C VAL A 43 29.65 -9.41 -2.17
N GLU A 44 28.56 -8.67 -2.35
CA GLU A 44 27.70 -8.91 -3.51
C GLU A 44 28.65 -8.88 -4.70
N ARG A 45 28.72 -9.99 -5.45
CA ARG A 45 29.59 -10.03 -6.61
C ARG A 45 29.14 -8.89 -7.50
N ARG A 46 30.11 -8.19 -8.11
CA ARG A 46 29.84 -7.11 -9.07
C ARG A 46 28.77 -7.50 -10.10
N GLU A 47 28.68 -8.79 -10.41
CA GLU A 47 27.68 -9.42 -11.27
C GLU A 47 26.25 -9.35 -10.69
N ASP A 48 26.05 -9.52 -9.38
CA ASP A 48 24.74 -9.53 -8.70
C ASP A 48 24.12 -8.13 -8.62
N VAL A 49 24.93 -7.10 -8.31
CA VAL A 49 24.50 -5.68 -8.35
C VAL A 49 24.12 -5.26 -9.77
N MET A 50 24.91 -5.71 -10.76
CA MET A 50 24.66 -5.41 -12.17
C MET A 50 23.43 -6.14 -12.71
N GLU A 51 23.16 -7.36 -12.26
CA GLU A 51 21.97 -8.12 -12.64
C GLU A 51 20.69 -7.53 -12.02
N ASN A 52 20.75 -7.08 -10.76
CA ASN A 52 19.65 -6.36 -10.11
C ASN A 52 19.34 -5.04 -10.83
N HIS A 53 20.37 -4.30 -11.23
CA HIS A 53 20.20 -3.05 -11.99
C HIS A 53 19.65 -3.31 -13.40
N ARG A 54 20.10 -4.39 -14.05
CA ARG A 54 19.60 -4.84 -15.35
C ARG A 54 18.13 -5.25 -15.27
N MET A 55 17.73 -6.01 -14.24
CA MET A 55 16.34 -6.38 -13.99
C MET A 55 15.44 -5.15 -13.80
N LEU A 56 15.91 -4.15 -13.07
CA LEU A 56 15.17 -2.90 -12.85
C LEU A 56 14.97 -2.14 -14.18
N LEU A 57 16.02 -2.06 -15.01
CA LEU A 57 15.95 -1.45 -16.33
C LEU A 57 15.04 -2.23 -17.28
N GLU A 58 15.03 -3.56 -17.22
CA GLU A 58 14.14 -4.40 -18.02
C GLU A 58 12.67 -4.28 -17.57
N GLN A 59 12.40 -4.17 -16.27
CA GLN A 59 11.07 -3.87 -15.74
C GLN A 59 10.56 -2.50 -16.20
N GLN A 60 11.39 -1.46 -16.12
CA GLN A 60 11.00 -0.13 -16.59
C GLN A 60 10.81 -0.08 -18.11
N ARG A 61 11.64 -0.80 -18.88
CA ARG A 61 11.47 -0.96 -20.33
C ARG A 61 10.17 -1.66 -20.66
N SER A 62 9.80 -2.71 -19.93
CA SER A 62 8.54 -3.43 -20.10
C SER A 62 7.33 -2.54 -19.84
N LEU A 63 7.32 -1.79 -18.72
CA LEU A 63 6.27 -0.82 -18.39
C LEU A 63 6.11 0.25 -19.48
N PHE A 64 7.22 0.76 -20.01
CA PHE A 64 7.19 1.75 -21.08
C PHE A 64 6.63 1.18 -22.41
N GLN A 65 7.00 -0.07 -22.75
CA GLN A 65 6.46 -0.73 -23.95
C GLN A 65 4.96 -1.02 -23.83
N SER A 66 4.50 -1.46 -22.66
CA SER A 66 3.08 -1.65 -22.38
C SER A 66 2.30 -0.34 -22.54
N HIS A 67 2.82 0.78 -22.03
CA HIS A 67 2.16 2.07 -22.15
C HIS A 67 2.15 2.60 -23.60
N LEU A 68 3.20 2.32 -24.38
CA LEU A 68 3.23 2.60 -25.82
C LEU A 68 2.22 1.75 -26.60
N GLN A 69 2.06 0.48 -26.23
CA GLN A 69 1.13 -0.44 -26.87
C GLN A 69 -0.33 -0.07 -26.57
N GLU A 70 -0.61 0.32 -25.33
CA GLU A 70 -1.90 0.83 -24.89
C GLU A 70 -2.29 2.10 -25.68
N ARG A 71 -1.38 3.08 -25.78
CA ARG A 71 -1.63 4.30 -26.59
C ARG A 71 -1.78 4.02 -28.08
N ARG A 72 -1.06 3.03 -28.64
CA ARG A 72 -1.25 2.57 -30.03
C ARG A 72 -2.63 1.96 -30.24
N GLN A 73 -3.18 1.24 -29.27
CA GLN A 73 -4.53 0.69 -29.32
C GLN A 73 -5.60 1.80 -29.21
N THR A 74 -5.40 2.78 -28.33
CA THR A 74 -6.29 3.95 -28.23
C THR A 74 -6.36 4.74 -29.55
N LEU A 75 -5.22 4.89 -30.24
CA LEU A 75 -5.16 5.56 -31.54
C LEU A 75 -5.77 4.72 -32.67
N ARG A 76 -5.67 3.38 -32.65
CA ARG A 76 -6.31 2.48 -33.63
C ARG A 76 -7.83 2.35 -33.45
N GLY A 77 -8.34 2.48 -32.22
CA GLY A 77 -9.78 2.46 -31.94
C GLY A 77 -10.50 3.77 -32.29
N SER A 78 -9.75 4.83 -32.61
CA SER A 78 -10.28 6.12 -33.01
C SER A 78 -10.53 6.16 -34.53
N ASN A 79 -11.70 5.67 -34.97
CA ASN A 79 -12.20 5.97 -36.32
C ASN A 79 -12.50 7.47 -36.42
N TYR A 80 -11.49 8.27 -36.75
CA TYR A 80 -11.73 9.64 -37.21
C TYR A 80 -12.26 9.58 -38.64
N THR A 81 -13.58 9.50 -38.78
CA THR A 81 -14.26 9.79 -40.05
C THR A 81 -14.06 11.28 -40.33
N LEU A 82 -13.08 11.61 -41.17
CA LEU A 82 -12.96 12.96 -41.73
C LEU A 82 -14.13 13.19 -42.68
N LEU A 83 -14.98 14.15 -42.32
CA LEU A 83 -15.86 14.86 -43.25
C LEU A 83 -15.00 15.34 -44.43
N THR A 84 -15.33 14.94 -45.65
CA THR A 84 -14.77 15.52 -46.87
C THR A 84 -15.65 16.70 -47.34
N PRO A 85 -15.22 17.53 -48.29
CA PRO A 85 -14.24 18.59 -48.09
C PRO A 85 -14.81 19.95 -48.58
N ASN A 86 -14.27 21.07 -48.13
CA ASN A 86 -14.11 22.21 -49.04
C ASN A 86 -12.87 23.03 -48.69
N GLU A 87 -12.00 23.07 -49.70
CA GLU A 87 -10.96 24.07 -49.98
C GLU A 87 -9.69 24.07 -49.12
N GLY A 88 -8.61 23.50 -49.69
CA GLY A 88 -7.35 24.23 -49.75
C GLY A 88 -6.12 23.75 -48.98
N TYR A 89 -6.13 22.61 -48.28
CA TYR A 89 -4.92 22.14 -47.55
C TYR A 89 -4.39 20.77 -48.03
N PRO A 90 -3.06 20.60 -48.12
CA PRO A 90 -2.45 19.34 -48.54
C PRO A 90 -2.81 18.22 -47.55
N GLN A 91 -3.20 17.05 -48.06
CA GLN A 91 -3.43 15.86 -47.24
C GLN A 91 -2.18 15.52 -46.44
N ILE A 92 -2.28 15.61 -45.11
CA ILE A 92 -1.23 15.17 -44.20
C ILE A 92 -1.44 13.70 -43.91
N ASN A 93 -0.58 12.85 -44.47
CA ASN A 93 -0.56 11.41 -44.17
C ASN A 93 -0.04 11.20 -42.73
N ILE A 94 -0.96 10.97 -41.79
CA ILE A 94 -0.69 10.80 -40.35
C ILE A 94 0.18 9.55 -40.09
N ASP A 95 0.03 8.50 -40.89
CA ASP A 95 0.83 7.28 -40.73
C ASP A 95 2.32 7.54 -41.02
N ARG A 96 2.60 8.36 -42.04
CA ARG A 96 3.97 8.76 -42.38
C ARG A 96 4.59 9.65 -41.29
N ILE A 97 3.82 10.54 -40.67
CA ILE A 97 4.30 11.38 -39.55
C ILE A 97 4.53 10.54 -38.29
N SER A 98 3.65 9.61 -37.98
CA SER A 98 3.80 8.68 -36.86
C SER A 98 5.06 7.82 -37.02
N GLU A 99 5.36 7.38 -38.24
CA GLU A 99 6.55 6.61 -38.55
C GLU A 99 7.84 7.45 -38.48
N GLU A 100 7.84 8.68 -38.99
CA GLU A 100 9.00 9.59 -38.96
C GLU A 100 9.34 10.04 -37.53
N VAL A 101 8.31 10.34 -36.72
CA VAL A 101 8.45 10.72 -35.30
C VAL A 101 8.88 9.51 -34.48
N SER A 102 8.32 8.31 -34.74
CA SER A 102 8.77 7.08 -34.08
C SER A 102 10.22 6.74 -34.44
N LYS A 103 10.65 6.94 -35.69
CA LYS A 103 12.06 6.74 -36.11
C LYS A 103 13.00 7.75 -35.47
N ARG A 104 12.60 9.02 -35.31
CA ARG A 104 13.38 10.04 -34.61
C ARG A 104 13.49 9.76 -33.11
N ILE A 105 12.38 9.42 -32.46
CA ILE A 105 12.37 9.01 -31.04
C ILE A 105 13.23 7.75 -30.85
N ALA A 106 13.12 6.75 -31.73
CA ALA A 106 13.96 5.55 -31.66
C ALA A 106 15.45 5.84 -31.89
N LYS A 107 15.78 6.81 -32.78
CA LYS A 107 17.16 7.26 -33.02
C LYS A 107 17.72 8.04 -31.83
N ASP A 108 16.93 8.91 -31.21
CA ASP A 108 17.33 9.69 -30.04
C ASP A 108 17.46 8.80 -28.79
N ILE A 109 16.57 7.80 -28.64
CA ILE A 109 16.67 6.74 -27.64
C ILE A 109 17.91 5.87 -27.87
N ALA A 110 18.21 5.47 -29.10
CA ALA A 110 19.42 4.71 -29.41
C ALA A 110 20.71 5.50 -29.18
N ALA A 111 20.67 6.83 -29.34
CA ALA A 111 21.78 7.72 -29.01
C ALA A 111 21.96 7.93 -27.49
N HIS A 112 20.90 7.77 -26.69
CA HIS A 112 20.91 7.96 -25.22
C HIS A 112 20.97 6.65 -24.41
N LEU A 113 20.70 5.50 -25.02
CA LEU A 113 20.75 4.17 -24.41
C LEU A 113 21.88 3.31 -24.99
N ASP A 114 23.02 3.89 -25.36
CA ASP A 114 24.22 3.09 -25.57
C ASP A 114 24.75 2.60 -24.21
N VAL A 115 24.07 1.59 -23.67
CA VAL A 115 24.35 0.89 -22.42
C VAL A 115 25.80 0.39 -22.40
N LYS A 116 26.40 0.14 -23.57
CA LYS A 116 27.79 -0.29 -23.72
C LYS A 116 28.75 0.87 -23.48
N THR A 117 28.46 2.05 -24.02
CA THR A 117 29.25 3.27 -23.79
C THR A 117 29.11 3.76 -22.35
N ILE A 118 27.91 3.72 -21.77
CA ILE A 118 27.66 4.11 -20.37
C ILE A 118 28.34 3.12 -19.41
N SER A 119 28.24 1.81 -19.65
CA SER A 119 28.98 0.80 -18.87
C SER A 119 30.48 1.00 -18.96
N ASN A 120 31.02 1.33 -20.15
CA ASN A 120 32.45 1.56 -20.35
C ASN A 120 32.95 2.85 -19.68
N GLN A 121 32.15 3.91 -19.64
CA GLN A 121 32.48 5.16 -18.94
C GLN A 121 32.49 4.96 -17.42
N VAL A 122 31.53 4.22 -16.89
CA VAL A 122 31.50 3.81 -15.47
C VAL A 122 32.74 2.93 -15.16
N LEU A 123 33.09 1.98 -16.03
CA LEU A 123 34.29 1.15 -15.90
C LEU A 123 35.61 1.95 -15.90
N GLN A 124 35.71 3.01 -16.70
CA GLN A 124 36.88 3.90 -16.72
C GLN A 124 36.98 4.78 -15.46
N GLN A 125 35.86 5.20 -14.87
CA GLN A 125 35.85 5.98 -13.63
C GLN A 125 36.25 5.14 -12.40
N PHE A 126 35.87 3.87 -12.34
CA PHE A 126 36.30 2.94 -11.28
C PHE A 126 37.79 2.56 -11.35
N SER A 127 38.39 2.56 -12.54
CA SER A 127 39.83 2.26 -12.69
C SER A 127 40.73 3.47 -12.43
N ALA A 128 40.18 4.69 -12.51
CA ALA A 128 40.89 5.92 -12.18
C ALA A 128 40.98 6.18 -10.65
N SER A 129 40.02 5.69 -9.85
CA SER A 129 40.01 5.87 -8.39
C SER A 129 41.02 4.99 -7.64
N ASP A 130 41.51 3.91 -8.26
CA ASP A 130 42.56 3.05 -7.69
C ASP A 130 43.98 3.61 -7.90
N ALA A 131 44.15 4.61 -8.76
CA ALA A 131 45.47 5.14 -9.14
C ALA A 131 45.97 6.31 -8.27
N THR A 132 45.16 6.86 -7.36
CA THR A 132 45.53 8.02 -6.52
C THR A 132 45.64 7.67 -5.03
N LYS A 133 46.46 6.67 -4.70
CA LYS A 133 47.00 6.48 -3.34
C LYS A 133 48.49 6.87 -3.32
N GLU A 134 48.76 8.17 -3.31
CA GLU A 134 50.07 8.69 -2.88
C GLU A 134 50.09 8.95 -1.37
N ALA A 135 51.28 8.74 -0.80
CA ALA A 135 51.58 8.46 0.59
C ALA A 135 51.33 9.62 1.58
N LEU A 136 50.85 9.29 2.78
CA LEU A 136 51.07 10.06 4.02
C LEU A 136 51.42 9.09 5.18
N PRO A 137 52.25 9.53 6.15
CA PRO A 137 53.14 8.65 6.89
C PRO A 137 52.50 8.01 8.14
N ALA A 138 53.07 6.87 8.52
CA ALA A 138 52.67 6.04 9.65
C ALA A 138 52.99 6.68 11.00
N GLU A 139 52.04 6.65 11.94
CA GLU A 139 52.35 6.63 13.38
C GLU A 139 51.21 5.99 14.21
N ASN A 140 51.60 4.89 14.87
CA ASN A 140 51.17 4.32 16.16
C ASN A 140 49.71 3.85 16.42
N SER A 141 49.60 2.52 16.25
CA SER A 141 48.88 1.51 17.02
C SER A 141 48.19 1.92 18.33
N GLU A 142 46.89 1.62 18.42
CA GLU A 142 46.24 0.66 19.34
C GLU A 142 44.76 1.04 19.52
N HIS A 143 43.86 0.50 18.71
CA HIS A 143 42.48 0.30 19.17
C HIS A 143 41.74 -0.79 18.39
N HIS A 144 40.91 -1.50 19.14
CA HIS A 144 40.33 -2.81 18.84
C HIS A 144 39.48 -2.84 17.57
N SER A 145 39.66 -3.92 16.81
CA SER A 145 38.79 -4.31 15.70
C SER A 145 37.41 -4.75 16.21
N GLU A 146 36.41 -3.88 16.15
CA GLU A 146 35.01 -4.29 16.13
C GLU A 146 34.61 -4.62 14.70
N ILE A 147 34.63 -5.92 14.39
CA ILE A 147 34.04 -6.50 13.19
C ILE A 147 32.52 -6.44 13.37
N SER A 148 31.83 -5.79 12.43
CA SER A 148 30.37 -5.69 12.33
C SER A 148 29.72 -7.09 12.40
N ARG A 149 29.07 -7.42 13.53
CA ARG A 149 28.23 -8.61 13.67
C ARG A 149 26.83 -8.31 13.13
N GLU A 150 26.26 -9.23 12.35
CA GLU A 150 24.80 -9.28 12.15
C GLU A 150 24.11 -9.28 13.52
N PRO A 151 23.03 -8.51 13.71
CA PRO A 151 22.35 -8.48 14.99
C PRO A 151 21.83 -9.88 15.31
N SER A 152 22.33 -10.41 16.42
CA SER A 152 21.94 -11.71 16.93
C SER A 152 20.45 -11.73 17.28
N VAL A 153 19.86 -12.92 17.44
CA VAL A 153 18.50 -13.08 17.99
C VAL A 153 18.34 -12.33 19.33
N VAL A 154 19.44 -12.14 20.06
CA VAL A 154 19.51 -11.36 21.31
C VAL A 154 19.35 -9.86 21.07
N ASP A 155 19.88 -9.33 19.96
CA ASP A 155 19.82 -7.90 19.62
C ASP A 155 18.41 -7.47 19.17
N LYS A 156 17.68 -8.34 18.46
CA LYS A 156 16.27 -8.12 18.12
C LYS A 156 15.36 -8.18 19.35
N ALA A 157 15.68 -9.02 20.34
CA ALA A 157 14.92 -9.14 21.58
C ALA A 157 15.02 -7.90 22.49
N ASN A 158 16.01 -7.02 22.25
CA ASN A 158 16.25 -5.81 23.04
C ASN A 158 15.60 -4.54 22.46
N LYS A 159 15.05 -4.58 21.24
CA LYS A 159 14.29 -3.45 20.67
C LYS A 159 12.81 -3.56 21.03
N PRO A 160 12.10 -2.43 21.28
CA PRO A 160 10.64 -2.44 21.38
C PRO A 160 10.01 -3.00 20.10
N VAL A 161 8.96 -3.81 20.23
CA VAL A 161 8.22 -4.34 19.08
C VAL A 161 7.53 -3.19 18.34
N LYS A 162 7.80 -3.05 17.04
CA LYS A 162 7.08 -2.15 16.13
C LYS A 162 5.70 -2.73 15.82
N VAL A 163 4.66 -2.13 16.38
CA VAL A 163 3.28 -2.59 16.20
C VAL A 163 2.61 -1.76 15.12
N PHE A 164 2.11 -2.45 14.10
CA PHE A 164 1.22 -1.87 13.10
C PHE A 164 -0.19 -2.44 13.27
N ILE A 165 -1.16 -1.56 13.50
CA ILE A 165 -2.55 -1.97 13.73
C ILE A 165 -3.34 -1.89 12.42
N LEU A 166 -3.92 -3.02 12.02
CA LEU A 166 -4.72 -3.16 10.79
C LEU A 166 -6.21 -3.18 11.15
N MET A 167 -6.96 -2.19 10.70
CA MET A 167 -8.38 -2.00 11.00
C MET A 167 -9.23 -1.83 9.72
N GLY A 168 -10.54 -2.00 9.83
CA GLY A 168 -11.47 -1.80 8.72
C GLY A 168 -12.59 -2.83 8.72
N GLN A 169 -13.01 -3.25 7.53
CA GLN A 169 -14.06 -4.28 7.37
C GLN A 169 -13.59 -5.44 6.48
N SER A 170 -14.49 -6.13 5.79
CA SER A 170 -14.21 -7.35 5.00
C SER A 170 -12.98 -7.27 4.07
N ASN A 171 -12.71 -6.13 3.44
CA ASN A 171 -11.49 -5.95 2.63
C ASN A 171 -10.21 -5.98 3.49
N MET A 172 -10.20 -5.37 4.67
CA MET A 172 -9.09 -5.55 5.61
C MET A 172 -9.06 -6.99 6.16
N ALA A 173 -10.21 -7.58 6.52
CA ALA A 173 -10.28 -8.94 7.06
C ALA A 173 -9.70 -9.97 6.08
N GLY A 174 -9.93 -9.75 4.79
CA GLY A 174 -9.34 -10.50 3.69
C GLY A 174 -10.30 -11.52 3.09
N GLN A 175 -10.53 -11.40 1.78
CA GLN A 175 -11.40 -12.31 1.03
C GLN A 175 -10.75 -12.86 -0.25
N GLY A 176 -9.44 -12.66 -0.42
CA GLY A 176 -8.68 -13.08 -1.60
C GLY A 176 -8.36 -14.57 -1.58
N ASP A 177 -8.73 -15.30 -2.61
CA ASP A 177 -8.54 -16.73 -2.75
C ASP A 177 -7.05 -17.06 -2.96
N ILE A 178 -6.53 -17.99 -2.17
CA ILE A 178 -5.14 -18.43 -2.26
C ILE A 178 -4.98 -19.49 -3.35
N TYR A 179 -5.74 -20.57 -3.24
CA TYR A 179 -5.57 -21.79 -4.03
C TYR A 179 -6.48 -21.78 -5.25
N GLY A 180 -5.96 -22.31 -6.36
CA GLY A 180 -6.69 -22.49 -7.59
C GLY A 180 -5.83 -22.25 -8.83
N ASP A 181 -6.38 -22.63 -9.97
CA ASP A 181 -5.73 -22.61 -11.29
C ASP A 181 -6.34 -21.56 -12.23
N ARG A 182 -7.10 -20.61 -11.68
CA ARG A 182 -7.74 -19.54 -12.43
C ARG A 182 -7.04 -18.22 -12.18
N ASP A 183 -7.12 -17.35 -13.17
CA ASP A 183 -6.71 -15.96 -12.99
C ASP A 183 -7.45 -15.32 -11.79
N GLY A 184 -6.69 -14.53 -11.02
CA GLY A 184 -7.03 -13.96 -9.72
C GLY A 184 -6.60 -14.79 -8.51
N ASP A 185 -6.48 -16.12 -8.63
CA ASP A 185 -6.00 -16.96 -7.52
C ASP A 185 -4.51 -16.69 -7.27
N LEU A 186 -4.09 -16.58 -6.01
CA LEU A 186 -2.68 -16.27 -5.70
C LEU A 186 -1.72 -17.35 -6.23
N GLU A 187 -2.07 -18.62 -6.06
CA GLU A 187 -1.28 -19.75 -6.57
C GLU A 187 -1.13 -19.71 -8.09
N TYR A 188 -2.19 -19.34 -8.82
CA TYR A 188 -2.12 -19.15 -10.27
C TYR A 188 -1.16 -18.00 -10.63
N ALA A 189 -1.26 -16.85 -9.96
CA ALA A 189 -0.35 -15.73 -10.18
C ALA A 189 1.12 -16.14 -9.93
N ILE A 190 1.38 -16.98 -8.93
CA ILE A 190 2.73 -17.45 -8.59
C ILE A 190 3.26 -18.46 -9.60
N LEU A 191 2.48 -19.49 -9.92
CA LEU A 191 2.96 -20.64 -10.69
C LEU A 191 2.82 -20.45 -12.20
N LYS A 192 1.84 -19.67 -12.65
CA LYS A 192 1.53 -19.49 -14.09
C LYS A 192 1.95 -18.12 -14.62
N LYS A 193 1.76 -17.06 -13.82
CA LYS A 193 2.22 -15.70 -14.19
C LYS A 193 3.62 -15.35 -13.70
N ASN A 194 4.25 -16.24 -12.91
CA ASN A 194 5.58 -16.04 -12.32
C ASN A 194 5.70 -14.77 -11.45
N ARG A 195 4.61 -14.35 -10.79
CA ARG A 195 4.57 -13.19 -9.89
C ARG A 195 4.74 -13.63 -8.43
N TYR A 196 5.18 -12.73 -7.54
CA TYR A 196 5.24 -12.99 -6.09
C TYR A 196 5.99 -14.26 -5.67
N ARG A 197 7.02 -14.64 -6.43
CA ARG A 197 7.79 -15.88 -6.25
C ARG A 197 8.48 -15.97 -4.88
N HIS A 198 8.76 -14.82 -4.26
CA HIS A 198 9.26 -14.73 -2.89
C HIS A 198 8.30 -15.28 -1.81
N LEU A 199 7.02 -15.53 -2.15
CA LEU A 199 6.05 -16.13 -1.24
C LEU A 199 6.15 -17.67 -1.17
N ILE A 200 7.00 -18.28 -1.99
CA ILE A 200 7.21 -19.73 -2.01
C ILE A 200 8.69 -20.09 -2.04
N HIS A 201 9.00 -21.30 -1.60
CA HIS A 201 10.25 -21.98 -1.88
C HIS A 201 9.95 -23.16 -2.79
N GLU A 202 10.45 -23.09 -4.02
CA GLU A 202 10.37 -24.22 -4.95
C GLU A 202 11.38 -25.30 -4.58
N GLN A 203 10.94 -26.54 -4.73
CA GLN A 203 11.70 -27.74 -4.48
C GLN A 203 12.17 -28.35 -5.80
N ALA A 204 13.23 -29.17 -5.74
CA ALA A 204 13.85 -29.75 -6.93
C ALA A 204 12.92 -30.68 -7.73
N ASP A 205 11.88 -31.22 -7.09
CA ASP A 205 10.86 -32.08 -7.70
C ASP A 205 9.71 -31.30 -8.36
N GLY A 206 9.78 -29.96 -8.37
CA GLY A 206 8.74 -29.08 -8.91
C GLY A 206 7.61 -28.77 -7.94
N ASN A 207 7.64 -29.30 -6.71
CA ASN A 207 6.72 -28.89 -5.65
C ASN A 207 7.17 -27.56 -5.02
N TYR A 208 6.31 -26.96 -4.20
CA TYR A 208 6.65 -25.74 -3.48
C TYR A 208 6.12 -25.76 -2.05
N THR A 209 6.76 -24.98 -1.19
CA THR A 209 6.26 -24.69 0.17
C THR A 209 6.06 -23.19 0.34
N TRP A 210 5.06 -22.79 1.11
CA TRP A 210 4.85 -21.36 1.42
C TRP A 210 5.98 -20.83 2.29
N ALA A 211 6.58 -19.72 1.85
CA ALA A 211 7.59 -18.99 2.61
C ALA A 211 6.98 -18.35 3.87
N THR A 212 7.84 -18.11 4.85
CA THR A 212 7.50 -17.42 6.09
C THR A 212 8.38 -16.16 6.18
N LYS A 213 7.78 -15.03 6.56
CA LYS A 213 8.50 -13.79 6.83
C LYS A 213 8.85 -13.75 8.32
N GLU A 214 10.01 -14.32 8.66
CA GLU A 214 10.42 -14.63 10.04
C GLU A 214 10.57 -13.42 10.99
N ASN A 215 10.82 -12.21 10.47
CA ASN A 215 10.90 -11.00 11.30
C ASN A 215 9.55 -10.28 11.47
N VAL A 216 8.46 -10.86 10.95
CA VAL A 216 7.13 -10.26 11.00
C VAL A 216 6.16 -11.25 11.62
N ARG A 217 5.75 -10.95 12.85
CA ARG A 217 4.70 -11.69 13.52
C ARG A 217 3.34 -11.13 13.16
N TYR A 218 2.36 -12.01 12.96
CA TYR A 218 1.00 -11.65 12.61
C TYR A 218 -0.02 -12.21 13.60
N VAL A 219 -0.80 -11.30 14.17
CA VAL A 219 -1.94 -11.61 15.04
C VAL A 219 -3.19 -11.07 14.39
N HIS A 220 -4.22 -11.91 14.28
CA HIS A 220 -5.55 -11.52 13.81
C HIS A 220 -6.58 -11.87 14.86
N ILE A 221 -7.25 -10.85 15.40
CA ILE A 221 -8.41 -10.99 16.26
C ILE A 221 -9.66 -10.57 15.49
N ASP A 222 -10.66 -11.44 15.50
CA ASP A 222 -11.99 -11.19 14.95
C ASP A 222 -13.01 -11.12 16.10
N SER A 223 -14.06 -10.32 15.93
CA SER A 223 -15.17 -10.16 16.87
C SER A 223 -16.56 -10.27 16.24
N GLU A 224 -16.73 -11.04 15.15
CA GLU A 224 -18.02 -11.31 14.47
C GLU A 224 -19.16 -11.70 15.43
N SER A 225 -18.88 -12.47 16.47
CA SER A 225 -19.85 -12.85 17.52
C SER A 225 -19.74 -12.02 18.80
N GLN A 226 -19.17 -10.80 18.74
CA GLN A 226 -18.82 -9.96 19.89
C GLN A 226 -17.88 -10.66 20.90
N LYS A 227 -17.13 -11.66 20.44
CA LYS A 227 -16.18 -12.46 21.23
C LYS A 227 -14.77 -12.17 20.78
N PHE A 228 -13.82 -12.27 21.71
CA PHE A 228 -12.39 -12.22 21.39
C PHE A 228 -11.98 -13.54 20.72
N ASN A 229 -11.91 -13.57 19.38
CA ASN A 229 -11.55 -14.76 18.62
C ASN A 229 -10.17 -14.62 17.98
N ILE A 230 -9.20 -15.41 18.44
CA ILE A 230 -7.86 -15.46 17.84
C ILE A 230 -7.96 -16.29 16.56
N LYS A 231 -7.95 -15.63 15.40
CA LYS A 231 -7.94 -16.30 14.10
C LYS A 231 -6.52 -16.71 13.72
N ARG A 232 -5.52 -15.91 14.10
CA ARG A 232 -4.10 -16.15 13.81
C ARG A 232 -3.21 -15.57 14.91
N ASN A 233 -2.12 -16.28 15.19
CA ASN A 233 -1.03 -15.83 16.05
C ASN A 233 0.23 -16.63 15.69
N GLY A 234 1.13 -16.04 14.91
CA GLY A 234 2.38 -16.68 14.47
C GLY A 234 3.09 -15.87 13.41
N GLU A 235 4.19 -16.38 12.88
CA GLU A 235 4.93 -15.68 11.84
C GLU A 235 4.13 -15.54 10.55
N LEU A 236 4.36 -14.43 9.86
CA LEU A 236 3.59 -14.06 8.68
C LEU A 236 3.89 -15.04 7.54
N SER A 237 2.85 -15.73 7.09
CA SER A 237 2.90 -16.60 5.92
C SER A 237 1.53 -16.64 5.23
N VAL A 238 1.52 -17.03 3.95
CA VAL A 238 0.29 -17.34 3.20
C VAL A 238 -0.43 -18.57 3.77
N LYS A 239 0.25 -19.46 4.51
CA LYS A 239 -0.36 -20.60 5.24
C LYS A 239 -0.65 -20.27 6.71
N ASN A 240 -1.52 -21.05 7.36
CA ASN A 240 -1.73 -21.02 8.82
C ASN A 240 -0.87 -22.11 9.49
N ALA A 241 -0.60 -21.97 10.79
CA ALA A 241 0.03 -23.03 11.58
C ALA A 241 -0.82 -24.32 11.64
N GLU A 242 -2.14 -24.19 11.54
CA GLU A 242 -3.12 -25.30 11.64
C GLU A 242 -3.57 -25.87 10.28
N GLY A 243 -2.99 -25.42 9.15
CA GLY A 243 -3.32 -25.94 7.82
C GLY A 243 -3.46 -24.87 6.72
N PRO A 244 -3.88 -25.27 5.51
CA PRO A 244 -4.01 -24.39 4.36
C PRO A 244 -5.10 -23.32 4.59
N LYS A 245 -4.74 -22.04 4.46
CA LYS A 245 -5.72 -20.94 4.46
C LYS A 245 -6.41 -20.89 3.11
N ARG A 246 -7.73 -20.74 3.08
CA ARG A 246 -8.40 -20.49 1.80
C ARG A 246 -8.27 -19.05 1.33
N LYS A 247 -8.10 -18.12 2.28
CA LYS A 247 -8.14 -16.68 2.01
C LYS A 247 -7.07 -15.85 2.69
N ILE A 248 -6.71 -14.75 2.04
CA ILE A 248 -5.80 -13.70 2.53
C ILE A 248 -6.48 -12.33 2.45
N GLY A 249 -5.99 -11.41 3.27
CA GLY A 249 -6.20 -9.98 3.10
C GLY A 249 -4.90 -9.27 2.73
N PRO A 250 -4.83 -7.94 2.93
CA PRO A 250 -3.65 -7.15 2.58
C PRO A 250 -2.45 -7.42 3.50
N GLU A 251 -2.61 -8.20 4.58
CA GLU A 251 -1.55 -8.41 5.59
C GLU A 251 -0.27 -9.00 5.01
N VAL A 252 -0.40 -9.84 3.98
CA VAL A 252 0.74 -10.53 3.37
C VAL A 252 1.59 -9.51 2.63
N GLY A 253 1.00 -8.71 1.74
CA GLY A 253 1.71 -7.64 1.04
C GLY A 253 2.27 -6.59 1.99
N ILE A 254 1.49 -6.14 2.98
CA ILE A 254 1.93 -5.15 3.98
C ILE A 254 3.16 -5.67 4.73
N GLY A 255 3.06 -6.88 5.27
CA GLY A 255 4.10 -7.41 6.15
C GLY A 255 5.36 -7.83 5.41
N TRP A 256 5.26 -8.31 4.17
CA TRP A 256 6.46 -8.58 3.37
C TRP A 256 7.27 -7.31 3.13
N ILE A 257 6.61 -6.23 2.68
CA ILE A 257 7.28 -4.95 2.45
C ILE A 257 7.89 -4.40 3.75
N LEU A 258 7.13 -4.38 4.85
CA LEU A 258 7.66 -3.89 6.13
C LEU A 258 8.85 -4.73 6.61
N GLY A 259 8.75 -6.06 6.52
CA GLY A 259 9.82 -6.94 6.96
C GLY A 259 11.05 -6.90 6.04
N ASP A 260 10.91 -6.58 4.75
CA ASP A 260 12.05 -6.36 3.84
C ASP A 260 12.74 -5.03 4.12
N GLN A 261 11.98 -3.98 4.42
CA GLN A 261 12.53 -2.65 4.67
C GLN A 261 13.11 -2.48 6.07
N TYR A 262 12.72 -3.34 7.01
CA TYR A 262 13.19 -3.32 8.40
C TYR A 262 13.59 -4.74 8.88
N PRO A 263 14.64 -5.35 8.28
CA PRO A 263 15.03 -6.74 8.55
C PRO A 263 15.46 -6.98 10.02
N ASP A 264 15.92 -5.93 10.70
CA ASP A 264 16.46 -5.97 12.06
C ASP A 264 15.50 -5.42 13.11
N GLU A 265 14.25 -5.15 12.75
CA GLU A 265 13.21 -4.69 13.65
C GLU A 265 12.25 -5.83 14.02
N PRO A 266 11.90 -5.99 15.30
CA PRO A 266 10.80 -6.88 15.70
C PRO A 266 9.47 -6.25 15.28
N ILE A 267 8.74 -6.88 14.36
CA ILE A 267 7.48 -6.34 13.83
C ILE A 267 6.28 -7.20 14.23
N LEU A 268 5.24 -6.55 14.76
CA LEU A 268 3.93 -7.13 14.97
C LEU A 268 2.88 -6.46 14.07
N LEU A 269 2.31 -7.23 13.15
CA LEU A 269 1.06 -6.89 12.49
C LEU A 269 -0.11 -7.34 13.37
N LEU A 270 -0.84 -6.38 13.93
CA LEU A 270 -2.00 -6.63 14.78
C LEU A 270 -3.28 -6.26 14.02
N LYS A 271 -3.93 -7.24 13.42
CA LYS A 271 -5.21 -7.06 12.74
C LYS A 271 -6.38 -7.24 13.69
N VAL A 272 -7.23 -6.22 13.76
CA VAL A 272 -8.49 -6.21 14.51
C VAL A 272 -9.58 -5.66 13.60
N CYS A 273 -10.34 -6.55 12.99
CA CYS A 273 -11.44 -6.16 12.11
C CYS A 273 -12.41 -7.31 11.89
N THR A 274 -13.64 -6.95 11.55
CA THR A 274 -14.73 -7.89 11.26
C THR A 274 -15.47 -7.45 10.00
N GLY A 275 -15.94 -8.41 9.19
CA GLY A 275 -16.69 -8.14 7.96
C GLY A 275 -18.07 -7.51 8.21
N ASN A 276 -18.66 -6.94 7.15
CA ASN A 276 -20.00 -6.35 7.18
C ASN A 276 -20.14 -5.20 8.20
N ARG A 277 -19.20 -4.24 8.18
CA ARG A 277 -19.15 -3.09 9.09
C ARG A 277 -19.02 -1.78 8.31
N ASN A 278 -19.87 -0.81 8.64
CA ASN A 278 -19.85 0.53 8.05
C ASN A 278 -19.18 1.53 9.01
N LEU A 279 -18.70 2.64 8.47
CA LEU A 279 -18.14 3.74 9.25
C LEU A 279 -19.22 4.67 9.78
N GLY A 280 -20.39 4.70 9.13
CA GLY A 280 -21.55 5.50 9.53
C GLY A 280 -22.28 5.04 10.80
N TRP A 281 -22.08 3.81 11.27
CA TRP A 281 -22.79 3.25 12.42
C TRP A 281 -21.94 2.25 13.21
N ASP A 282 -21.39 1.22 12.58
CA ASP A 282 -20.71 0.13 13.29
C ASP A 282 -19.36 0.54 13.87
N LEU A 283 -18.54 1.20 13.04
CA LEU A 283 -17.19 1.70 13.35
C LEU A 283 -17.20 3.20 13.68
N LEU A 284 -18.37 3.75 13.98
CA LEU A 284 -18.53 5.16 14.28
C LEU A 284 -17.58 5.55 15.43
N PRO A 285 -16.66 6.50 15.24
CA PRO A 285 -15.62 6.79 16.24
C PRO A 285 -16.14 7.68 17.38
N PRO A 286 -15.48 7.67 18.55
CA PRO A 286 -15.74 8.61 19.63
C PRO A 286 -15.76 10.05 19.14
N GLY A 287 -16.74 10.84 19.62
CA GLY A 287 -16.95 12.23 19.22
C GLY A 287 -17.80 12.42 17.96
N SER A 288 -18.30 11.34 17.35
CA SER A 288 -19.27 11.46 16.25
C SER A 288 -20.61 11.98 16.75
N GLU A 289 -21.03 13.14 16.23
CA GLU A 289 -22.30 13.77 16.57
C GLU A 289 -23.45 13.24 15.72
N ARG A 290 -24.66 13.28 16.30
CA ARG A 290 -25.92 13.10 15.57
C ARG A 290 -26.03 14.11 14.45
N PHE A 291 -26.65 13.73 13.34
CA PHE A 291 -26.89 14.66 12.24
C PHE A 291 -28.23 14.36 11.55
N GLU A 292 -28.82 15.39 10.95
CA GLU A 292 -30.10 15.27 10.27
C GLU A 292 -29.93 15.17 8.76
N MET A 293 -30.63 14.22 8.14
CA MET A 293 -30.70 14.10 6.68
C MET A 293 -32.02 13.42 6.29
N ASN A 294 -32.67 13.91 5.24
CA ASN A 294 -33.91 13.31 4.71
C ASN A 294 -35.02 13.14 5.77
N GLY A 295 -35.15 14.11 6.70
CA GLY A 295 -36.16 14.10 7.76
C GLY A 295 -35.93 13.08 8.89
N ARG A 296 -34.70 12.54 8.98
CA ARG A 296 -34.28 11.60 10.01
C ARG A 296 -33.04 12.12 10.73
N VAL A 297 -32.94 11.81 12.01
CA VAL A 297 -31.72 11.98 12.80
C VAL A 297 -30.95 10.68 12.74
N TYR A 298 -29.69 10.73 12.35
CA TYR A 298 -28.75 9.63 12.37
C TYR A 298 -27.91 9.66 13.64
N ALA A 299 -27.59 8.47 14.13
CA ALA A 299 -26.88 8.25 15.37
C ALA A 299 -25.54 8.99 15.47
N GLY A 300 -25.25 9.47 16.67
CA GLY A 300 -23.89 9.72 17.14
C GLY A 300 -23.28 8.50 17.80
N TYR A 301 -22.05 8.66 18.28
CA TYR A 301 -21.37 7.61 19.04
C TYR A 301 -22.18 7.22 20.29
N HIS A 302 -22.26 5.92 20.56
CA HIS A 302 -22.99 5.29 21.67
C HIS A 302 -24.52 5.38 21.64
N ASP A 303 -25.13 6.05 20.66
CA ASP A 303 -26.59 5.97 20.46
C ASP A 303 -27.04 4.51 20.23
N LEU A 304 -28.20 4.15 20.78
CA LEU A 304 -28.71 2.77 20.77
C LEU A 304 -29.51 2.45 19.50
N GLU A 305 -30.00 3.47 18.82
CA GLU A 305 -30.73 3.36 17.55
C GLU A 305 -29.91 3.96 16.42
N GLU A 306 -29.86 3.28 15.27
CA GLU A 306 -29.08 3.73 14.10
C GLU A 306 -29.59 5.05 13.52
N ASN A 307 -30.91 5.27 13.54
CA ASN A 307 -31.55 6.52 13.15
C ASN A 307 -33.05 6.49 13.51
N TRP A 308 -33.63 7.67 13.69
CA TRP A 308 -35.06 7.88 14.02
C TRP A 308 -35.63 9.08 13.27
N LYS A 309 -36.96 9.27 13.30
CA LYS A 309 -37.58 10.45 12.64
C LYS A 309 -37.34 11.70 13.49
N ASN A 310 -37.17 12.87 12.88
CA ASN A 310 -36.90 14.11 13.61
C ASN A 310 -37.95 14.47 14.69
N ASP A 311 -39.20 14.07 14.49
CA ASP A 311 -40.30 14.30 15.43
C ASP A 311 -40.43 13.24 16.53
N THR A 312 -39.57 12.21 16.50
CA THR A 312 -39.49 11.16 17.50
C THR A 312 -38.16 11.28 18.24
N GLN A 313 -38.16 11.23 19.57
CA GLN A 313 -36.91 11.04 20.31
C GLN A 313 -36.78 9.55 20.64
N PRO A 314 -35.66 8.88 20.34
CA PRO A 314 -35.46 7.47 20.66
C PRO A 314 -35.50 7.32 22.18
N ASN A 315 -36.02 6.19 22.65
CA ASN A 315 -36.09 5.90 24.07
C ASN A 315 -34.71 5.46 24.57
N GLN A 316 -33.81 6.42 24.73
CA GLN A 316 -32.45 6.22 25.20
C GLN A 316 -32.04 7.31 26.20
N PRO A 317 -31.12 7.03 27.14
CA PRO A 317 -30.64 8.02 28.09
C PRO A 317 -30.00 9.23 27.38
N GLU A 318 -30.11 10.41 27.97
CA GLU A 318 -29.39 11.61 27.47
C GLU A 318 -27.87 11.44 27.51
N ASN A 319 -27.37 10.72 28.52
CA ASN A 319 -25.95 10.41 28.70
C ASN A 319 -25.75 8.89 28.76
N ILE A 320 -25.31 8.31 27.64
CA ILE A 320 -24.98 6.88 27.56
C ILE A 320 -23.54 6.69 28.05
N THR A 321 -23.39 6.06 29.20
CA THR A 321 -22.08 5.79 29.79
C THR A 321 -21.57 4.41 29.36
N VAL A 322 -20.25 4.20 29.47
CA VAL A 322 -19.63 2.88 29.25
C VAL A 322 -20.25 1.80 30.15
N ASP A 323 -20.60 2.12 31.40
CA ASP A 323 -21.21 1.17 32.32
C ASP A 323 -22.69 0.87 31.98
N PHE A 324 -23.40 1.85 31.41
CA PHE A 324 -24.71 1.60 30.82
C PHE A 324 -24.61 0.60 29.67
N LEU A 325 -23.66 0.79 28.74
CA LEU A 325 -23.47 -0.12 27.60
C LEU A 325 -23.04 -1.53 28.01
N LYS A 326 -22.29 -1.67 29.11
CA LYS A 326 -21.97 -2.99 29.69
C LYS A 326 -23.20 -3.71 30.23
N SER A 327 -24.15 -2.97 30.81
CA SER A 327 -25.38 -3.51 31.40
C SER A 327 -26.52 -3.68 30.39
N HIS A 328 -26.41 -3.08 29.20
CA HIS A 328 -27.38 -3.16 28.11
C HIS A 328 -26.73 -3.76 26.85
N PRO A 329 -26.57 -5.10 26.79
CA PRO A 329 -25.88 -5.76 25.68
C PRO A 329 -26.72 -5.71 24.39
N GLY A 330 -26.65 -4.59 23.69
CA GLY A 330 -27.23 -4.36 22.36
C GLY A 330 -26.19 -3.83 21.39
N TRP A 331 -26.55 -3.68 20.12
CA TRP A 331 -25.72 -2.92 19.17
C TRP A 331 -25.93 -1.43 19.41
N TYR A 332 -24.89 -0.62 19.19
CA TYR A 332 -24.92 0.82 19.35
C TYR A 332 -23.91 1.45 18.40
N GLY A 333 -24.02 2.77 18.20
CA GLY A 333 -23.12 3.53 17.34
C GLY A 333 -21.68 3.41 17.81
N GLY A 334 -20.83 2.76 17.02
CA GLY A 334 -19.42 2.56 17.34
C GLY A 334 -19.10 1.27 18.10
N LYS A 335 -20.06 0.34 18.26
CA LYS A 335 -19.80 -0.91 18.97
C LYS A 335 -18.65 -1.72 18.38
N GLN A 336 -18.50 -1.75 17.05
CA GLN A 336 -17.38 -2.44 16.43
C GLN A 336 -16.05 -1.70 16.66
N TYR A 337 -16.07 -0.36 16.64
CA TYR A 337 -14.89 0.44 17.00
C TYR A 337 -14.40 0.07 18.42
N ASP A 338 -15.33 0.04 19.38
CA ASP A 338 -15.03 -0.34 20.77
C ASP A 338 -14.49 -1.77 20.86
N LEU A 339 -15.09 -2.72 20.13
CA LEU A 339 -14.61 -4.10 20.14
C LEU A 339 -13.19 -4.21 19.55
N ASP A 340 -12.93 -3.61 18.40
CA ASP A 340 -11.64 -3.73 17.71
C ASP A 340 -10.51 -3.07 18.50
N THR A 341 -10.74 -1.86 19.03
CA THR A 341 -9.76 -1.14 19.86
C THR A 341 -9.48 -1.87 21.18
N ASN A 342 -10.52 -2.35 21.88
CA ASN A 342 -10.36 -3.14 23.10
C ASN A 342 -9.65 -4.47 22.84
N ASN A 343 -9.92 -5.12 21.71
CA ASN A 343 -9.25 -6.36 21.33
C ASN A 343 -7.76 -6.13 21.06
N ALA A 344 -7.39 -5.06 20.37
CA ALA A 344 -6.00 -4.70 20.17
C ALA A 344 -5.30 -4.39 21.51
N LYS A 345 -5.91 -3.57 22.38
CA LYS A 345 -5.40 -3.32 23.74
C LYS A 345 -5.24 -4.59 24.57
N LYS A 346 -6.14 -5.56 24.42
CA LYS A 346 -6.06 -6.87 25.09
C LYS A 346 -4.92 -7.74 24.57
N VAL A 347 -4.57 -7.65 23.30
CA VAL A 347 -3.37 -8.29 22.74
C VAL A 347 -2.12 -7.61 23.31
N LEU A 348 -2.05 -6.28 23.25
CA LEU A 348 -0.90 -5.49 23.68
C LEU A 348 -0.63 -5.59 25.18
N SER A 349 -1.67 -5.68 26.03
CA SER A 349 -1.51 -5.92 27.48
C SER A 349 -1.00 -7.33 27.81
N LYS A 350 -0.95 -8.23 26.83
CA LYS A 350 -0.45 -9.60 26.96
C LYS A 350 0.63 -9.86 25.92
N LEU A 351 1.48 -8.87 25.66
CA LEU A 351 2.46 -8.92 24.57
C LEU A 351 3.32 -10.19 24.63
N ASP A 352 3.81 -10.62 25.80
CA ASP A 352 4.60 -11.86 25.94
C ASP A 352 3.91 -13.12 25.40
N LYS A 353 2.57 -13.17 25.45
CA LYS A 353 1.79 -14.27 24.88
C LYS A 353 1.67 -14.18 23.35
N PHE A 354 1.56 -12.96 22.83
CA PHE A 354 1.26 -12.70 21.43
C PHE A 354 2.50 -12.39 20.59
N TYR A 355 3.62 -12.09 21.24
CA TYR A 355 4.97 -11.92 20.69
C TYR A 355 5.98 -12.43 21.74
N PRO A 356 6.17 -13.75 21.85
CA PRO A 356 7.12 -14.32 22.80
C PRO A 356 8.54 -13.77 22.57
N GLY A 357 9.21 -13.33 23.63
CA GLY A 357 10.55 -12.77 23.56
C GLY A 357 10.63 -11.25 23.42
N ALA A 358 9.48 -10.54 23.39
CA ALA A 358 9.43 -9.08 23.43
C ALA A 358 9.80 -8.52 24.82
N LYS A 359 11.10 -8.38 25.12
CA LYS A 359 11.56 -7.92 26.45
C LYS A 359 11.43 -6.42 26.66
N SER A 360 11.47 -5.64 25.58
CA SER A 360 11.53 -4.17 25.62
C SER A 360 10.18 -3.49 25.37
N GLY A 361 9.07 -4.22 25.55
CA GLY A 361 7.72 -3.68 25.30
C GLY A 361 7.44 -3.46 23.81
N TYR A 362 6.63 -2.45 23.51
CA TYR A 362 6.21 -2.13 22.14
C TYR A 362 6.04 -0.63 21.91
N GLU A 363 6.05 -0.23 20.65
CA GLU A 363 5.62 1.07 20.18
C GLU A 363 4.57 0.93 19.07
N ILE A 364 3.62 1.85 19.00
CA ILE A 364 2.69 1.91 17.87
C ILE A 364 3.37 2.65 16.72
N SER A 365 3.81 1.90 15.72
CA SER A 365 4.56 2.42 14.58
C SER A 365 3.68 2.86 13.41
N GLY A 366 2.39 2.49 13.43
CA GLY A 366 1.45 3.01 12.45
C GLY A 366 0.14 2.24 12.37
N PHE A 367 -0.76 2.76 11.54
CA PHE A 367 -2.09 2.22 11.32
C PHE A 367 -2.36 2.00 9.85
N PHE A 368 -3.15 0.96 9.57
CA PHE A 368 -3.66 0.65 8.24
C PHE A 368 -5.17 0.52 8.29
N TYR A 369 -5.84 1.11 7.30
CA TYR A 369 -7.29 1.09 7.21
C TYR A 369 -7.76 0.69 5.82
N TRP A 370 -8.65 -0.30 5.73
CA TRP A 370 -9.33 -0.63 4.47
C TRP A 370 -10.80 -1.01 4.69
N GLN A 371 -11.69 -0.10 4.30
CA GLN A 371 -13.12 -0.13 4.56
C GLN A 371 -13.82 0.72 3.47
N GLY A 372 -15.15 0.69 3.38
CA GLY A 372 -15.92 1.62 2.57
C GLY A 372 -17.02 0.95 1.76
N GLU A 373 -16.93 -0.36 1.58
CA GLU A 373 -17.89 -1.15 0.80
C GLU A 373 -19.32 -1.07 1.36
N LYS A 374 -19.50 -1.15 2.69
CA LYS A 374 -20.85 -1.09 3.26
C LYS A 374 -21.43 0.33 3.22
N ASP A 375 -20.60 1.36 3.38
CA ASP A 375 -21.01 2.76 3.35
C ASP A 375 -21.44 3.21 1.96
N ARG A 376 -20.82 2.71 0.87
CA ARG A 376 -21.28 3.03 -0.50
C ARG A 376 -22.70 2.50 -0.80
N ARG A 377 -23.22 1.55 -0.03
CA ARG A 377 -24.59 1.03 -0.20
C ARG A 377 -25.66 1.97 0.35
N ASN A 378 -25.26 3.04 1.05
CA ASN A 378 -26.17 3.99 1.68
C ASN A 378 -25.73 5.43 1.37
N ASP A 379 -26.64 6.21 0.77
CA ASP A 379 -26.36 7.59 0.39
C ASP A 379 -25.95 8.46 1.59
N VAL A 380 -26.60 8.26 2.74
CA VAL A 380 -26.33 9.02 3.97
C VAL A 380 -24.95 8.71 4.52
N TYR A 381 -24.56 7.43 4.58
CA TYR A 381 -23.24 7.06 5.09
C TYR A 381 -22.12 7.44 4.13
N SER A 382 -22.32 7.29 2.82
CA SER A 382 -21.35 7.78 1.84
C SER A 382 -21.19 9.31 1.88
N HIS A 383 -22.27 10.06 2.14
CA HIS A 383 -22.23 11.52 2.32
C HIS A 383 -21.44 11.94 3.56
N ARG A 384 -21.58 11.20 4.67
CA ARG A 384 -20.90 11.49 5.95
C ARG A 384 -19.49 10.90 6.05
N TYR A 385 -19.08 10.08 5.08
CA TYR A 385 -17.89 9.24 5.17
C TYR A 385 -16.61 10.01 5.49
N GLU A 386 -16.37 11.14 4.83
CA GLU A 386 -15.16 11.94 5.04
C GLU A 386 -15.06 12.45 6.48
N THR A 387 -16.15 13.01 7.00
CA THR A 387 -16.22 13.51 8.38
C THR A 387 -15.91 12.40 9.37
N ASN A 388 -16.53 11.23 9.19
CA ASN A 388 -16.30 10.10 10.08
C ASN A 388 -14.90 9.51 9.94
N LEU A 389 -14.30 9.49 8.73
CA LEU A 389 -12.96 8.96 8.51
C LEU A 389 -11.89 9.84 9.18
N VAL A 390 -12.03 11.16 9.06
CA VAL A 390 -11.14 12.11 9.74
C VAL A 390 -11.21 11.93 11.25
N GLN A 391 -12.43 11.82 11.79
CA GLN A 391 -12.63 11.55 13.22
C GLN A 391 -12.04 10.19 13.61
N PHE A 392 -12.23 9.15 12.79
CA PHE A 392 -11.74 7.80 13.05
C PHE A 392 -10.21 7.78 13.15
N ILE A 393 -9.51 8.42 12.21
CA ILE A 393 -8.04 8.52 12.23
C ILE A 393 -7.55 9.16 13.54
N ARG A 394 -8.18 10.26 13.96
CA ARG A 394 -7.84 10.96 15.21
C ARG A 394 -8.15 10.13 16.44
N SER A 395 -9.34 9.53 16.50
CA SER A 395 -9.79 8.74 17.64
C SER A 395 -8.94 7.49 17.82
N VAL A 396 -8.64 6.74 16.76
CA VAL A 396 -7.76 5.57 16.85
C VAL A 396 -6.36 5.96 17.34
N ARG A 397 -5.76 7.02 16.79
CA ARG A 397 -4.47 7.51 17.28
C ARG A 397 -4.51 7.88 18.76
N SER A 398 -5.54 8.60 19.19
CA SER A 398 -5.74 8.95 20.60
C SER A 398 -5.93 7.71 21.48
N GLU A 399 -6.68 6.72 21.00
CA GLU A 399 -6.99 5.48 21.73
C GLU A 399 -5.73 4.72 22.17
N PHE A 400 -4.67 4.80 21.35
CA PHE A 400 -3.38 4.16 21.59
C PHE A 400 -2.26 5.13 21.99
N ASN A 401 -2.59 6.37 22.36
CA ASN A 401 -1.61 7.41 22.72
C ASN A 401 -0.53 7.63 21.63
N ALA A 402 -0.93 7.52 20.36
CA ALA A 402 -0.06 7.54 19.19
C ALA A 402 -0.49 8.64 18.20
N THR A 403 -0.64 9.87 18.72
CA THR A 403 -1.22 11.03 17.99
C THR A 403 -0.48 11.41 16.71
N SER A 404 0.82 11.11 16.63
CA SER A 404 1.65 11.36 15.44
C SER A 404 1.95 10.10 14.63
N ALA A 405 1.44 8.92 14.98
CA ALA A 405 1.80 7.70 14.27
C ALA A 405 1.24 7.70 12.82
N PRO A 406 2.06 7.29 11.82
CA PRO A 406 1.64 7.19 10.42
C PRO A 406 0.34 6.42 10.22
N PHE A 407 -0.48 6.89 9.29
CA PHE A 407 -1.77 6.28 8.99
C PHE A 407 -1.93 6.09 7.48
N VAL A 408 -2.16 4.85 7.05
CA VAL A 408 -2.37 4.51 5.65
C VAL A 408 -3.81 4.08 5.42
N VAL A 409 -4.50 4.78 4.51
CA VAL A 409 -5.86 4.46 4.07
C VAL A 409 -5.78 3.85 2.68
N SER A 410 -6.37 2.67 2.49
CA SER A 410 -6.59 2.12 1.14
C SER A 410 -7.98 2.50 0.65
N SER A 411 -8.06 2.97 -0.59
CA SER A 411 -9.34 3.30 -1.18
C SER A 411 -10.19 2.06 -1.47
N VAL A 412 -11.50 2.21 -1.49
CA VAL A 412 -12.38 1.33 -2.24
C VAL A 412 -12.63 1.95 -3.60
N ALA A 413 -12.26 1.23 -4.65
CA ALA A 413 -12.33 1.72 -6.02
C ALA A 413 -13.19 0.81 -6.91
N PHE A 414 -14.35 0.38 -6.38
CA PHE A 414 -15.32 -0.39 -7.16
C PHE A 414 -15.70 0.39 -8.43
N ASP A 415 -15.82 -0.31 -9.55
CA ASP A 415 -15.96 0.24 -10.90
C ASP A 415 -14.76 1.06 -11.43
N GLY A 416 -13.63 1.07 -10.71
CA GLY A 416 -12.36 1.64 -11.17
C GLY A 416 -12.51 3.11 -11.50
N HIS A 417 -12.00 3.54 -12.66
CA HIS A 417 -12.11 4.95 -13.09
C HIS A 417 -13.53 5.36 -13.50
N ALA A 418 -14.43 4.39 -13.71
CA ALA A 418 -15.82 4.64 -14.07
C ALA A 418 -16.75 4.76 -12.85
N MET A 419 -16.21 4.78 -11.64
CA MET A 419 -17.01 4.86 -10.42
C MET A 419 -17.88 6.12 -10.36
N GLU A 420 -19.12 5.94 -9.91
CA GLU A 420 -20.10 7.02 -9.75
C GLU A 420 -20.84 6.92 -8.41
N GLY A 421 -21.73 7.88 -8.17
CA GLY A 421 -22.64 7.89 -7.02
C GLY A 421 -21.92 7.73 -5.68
N ASN A 422 -22.45 6.85 -4.84
CA ASN A 422 -21.97 6.65 -3.47
C ASN A 422 -20.57 6.02 -3.42
N THR A 423 -20.22 5.17 -4.38
CA THR A 423 -18.86 4.62 -4.48
C THR A 423 -17.85 5.76 -4.67
N ARG A 424 -18.14 6.69 -5.59
CA ARG A 424 -17.30 7.86 -5.82
C ARG A 424 -17.20 8.76 -4.60
N LYS A 425 -18.31 9.00 -3.87
CA LYS A 425 -18.29 9.77 -2.62
C LYS A 425 -17.34 9.18 -1.59
N VAL A 426 -17.40 7.86 -1.37
CA VAL A 426 -16.52 7.15 -0.42
C VAL A 426 -15.06 7.22 -0.90
N PHE A 427 -14.78 6.95 -2.18
CA PHE A 427 -13.44 7.04 -2.74
C PHE A 427 -12.84 8.45 -2.59
N GLU A 428 -13.59 9.50 -2.97
CA GLU A 428 -13.13 10.88 -2.86
C GLU A 428 -12.86 11.27 -1.40
N ALA A 429 -13.68 10.81 -0.46
CA ALA A 429 -13.46 10.98 0.97
C ALA A 429 -12.18 10.28 1.47
N GLN A 430 -11.90 9.07 0.96
CA GLN A 430 -10.67 8.34 1.31
C GLN A 430 -9.43 9.00 0.71
N MET A 431 -9.53 9.57 -0.49
CA MET A 431 -8.42 10.29 -1.10
C MET A 431 -8.22 11.68 -0.50
N SER A 432 -9.25 12.29 0.08
CA SER A 432 -9.18 13.65 0.62
C SER A 432 -8.40 13.76 1.94
N VAL A 433 -8.29 12.66 2.70
CA VAL A 433 -7.51 12.61 3.95
C VAL A 433 -6.00 12.46 3.73
N ASP A 434 -5.54 12.28 2.49
CA ASP A 434 -4.11 12.25 2.17
C ASP A 434 -3.44 13.58 2.56
N GLY A 435 -2.36 13.47 3.34
CA GLY A 435 -1.64 14.61 3.89
C GLY A 435 -1.09 15.57 2.85
N HIS A 436 -0.71 15.09 1.66
CA HIS A 436 -0.16 15.94 0.60
C HIS A 436 -1.22 16.85 -0.04
N ARG A 437 -2.51 16.56 0.16
CA ARG A 437 -3.60 17.46 -0.26
C ARG A 437 -3.75 18.68 0.63
N ARG A 438 -3.16 18.66 1.83
CA ARG A 438 -3.17 19.76 2.82
C ARG A 438 -4.57 20.22 3.23
N LYS A 439 -5.61 19.40 3.00
CA LYS A 439 -6.98 19.68 3.46
C LYS A 439 -7.10 19.62 4.98
N TYR A 440 -6.36 18.69 5.59
CA TYR A 440 -6.27 18.49 7.04
C TYR A 440 -4.82 18.74 7.48
N PRO A 441 -4.50 19.90 8.09
CA PRO A 441 -3.12 20.26 8.43
C PRO A 441 -2.42 19.25 9.33
N ASP A 442 -3.15 18.64 10.27
CA ASP A 442 -2.65 17.60 11.18
C ASP A 442 -2.30 16.27 10.48
N PHE A 443 -2.68 16.11 9.20
CA PHE A 443 -2.42 14.92 8.42
C PHE A 443 -1.20 15.07 7.48
N PHE A 444 -0.65 16.28 7.36
CA PHE A 444 0.50 16.55 6.48
C PHE A 444 1.70 15.66 6.83
N ASN A 445 2.27 14.98 5.83
CA ASN A 445 3.34 13.99 5.95
C ASN A 445 3.08 12.84 6.96
N ASN A 446 1.82 12.62 7.35
CA ASN A 446 1.48 11.64 8.38
C ASN A 446 0.27 10.76 8.03
N VAL A 447 -0.52 11.14 7.02
CA VAL A 447 -1.57 10.28 6.47
C VAL A 447 -1.36 10.12 4.97
N LYS A 448 -1.49 8.89 4.48
CA LYS A 448 -1.36 8.58 3.05
C LYS A 448 -2.53 7.75 2.55
N SER A 449 -3.09 8.13 1.42
CA SER A 449 -4.16 7.38 0.76
C SER A 449 -3.62 6.62 -0.45
N VAL A 450 -3.88 5.32 -0.49
CA VAL A 450 -3.53 4.42 -1.59
C VAL A 450 -4.70 4.33 -2.55
N ASP A 451 -4.47 4.77 -3.78
CA ASP A 451 -5.43 4.66 -4.87
C ASP A 451 -5.42 3.26 -5.48
N THR A 452 -6.54 2.55 -5.37
CA THR A 452 -6.71 1.16 -5.82
C THR A 452 -7.48 1.05 -7.14
N ARG A 453 -7.73 2.15 -7.86
CA ARG A 453 -8.48 2.12 -9.13
C ARG A 453 -7.85 1.21 -10.17
N ASN A 454 -6.53 1.21 -10.29
CA ASN A 454 -5.84 0.36 -11.27
C ASN A 454 -5.91 -1.11 -10.87
N ILE A 455 -5.75 -1.43 -9.58
CA ILE A 455 -5.91 -2.80 -9.06
C ILE A 455 -7.32 -3.32 -9.38
N TRP A 456 -8.34 -2.47 -9.23
CA TRP A 456 -9.69 -2.83 -9.63
C TRP A 456 -9.83 -2.99 -11.15
N GLN A 457 -9.29 -2.06 -11.93
CA GLN A 457 -9.35 -2.09 -13.39
C GLN A 457 -8.76 -3.38 -13.97
N ASP A 458 -7.68 -3.87 -13.36
CA ASP A 458 -6.98 -5.08 -13.79
C ASP A 458 -7.82 -6.34 -13.61
N ILE A 459 -8.82 -6.33 -12.71
CA ILE A 459 -9.67 -7.50 -12.41
C ILE A 459 -11.08 -7.40 -13.00
N MET A 460 -11.44 -6.27 -13.61
CA MET A 460 -12.82 -6.00 -14.04
C MET A 460 -13.37 -7.00 -15.07
N GLY A 461 -12.51 -7.51 -15.96
CA GLY A 461 -12.90 -8.50 -16.98
C GLY A 461 -13.22 -9.88 -16.43
N GLU A 462 -12.85 -10.16 -15.18
CA GLU A 462 -12.84 -11.50 -14.60
C GLU A 462 -13.44 -11.53 -13.18
N ILE A 463 -14.11 -10.45 -12.79
CA ILE A 463 -14.55 -10.26 -11.41
C ILE A 463 -15.62 -11.29 -11.01
N ARG A 464 -15.30 -12.08 -9.97
CA ARG A 464 -16.21 -13.14 -9.46
C ARG A 464 -17.29 -12.59 -8.54
N GLN A 465 -16.97 -11.52 -7.79
CA GLN A 465 -17.86 -10.79 -6.89
C GLN A 465 -17.36 -9.36 -6.73
N THR A 466 -18.28 -8.40 -6.62
CA THR A 466 -17.92 -6.98 -6.67
C THR A 466 -17.38 -6.45 -5.35
N GLU A 467 -17.83 -6.97 -4.23
CA GLU A 467 -17.63 -6.41 -2.88
C GLU A 467 -16.23 -6.65 -2.32
N HIS A 468 -15.50 -7.62 -2.88
CA HIS A 468 -14.28 -8.17 -2.32
C HIS A 468 -13.15 -8.29 -3.35
N TYR A 469 -13.12 -7.39 -4.34
CA TYR A 469 -12.13 -7.40 -5.41
C TYR A 469 -12.08 -8.76 -6.12
N GLY A 470 -13.24 -9.31 -6.48
CA GLY A 470 -13.34 -10.59 -7.18
C GLY A 470 -12.96 -11.82 -6.36
N SER A 471 -12.64 -11.69 -5.06
CA SER A 471 -11.84 -12.67 -4.32
C SER A 471 -10.44 -12.89 -4.91
N PHE A 472 -9.86 -11.92 -5.60
CA PHE A 472 -8.57 -12.12 -6.25
C PHE A 472 -7.47 -12.01 -5.20
N GLY A 473 -6.84 -13.13 -4.84
CA GLY A 473 -5.68 -13.13 -3.93
C GLY A 473 -4.59 -12.19 -4.42
N GLU A 474 -4.37 -12.14 -5.73
CA GLU A 474 -3.47 -11.21 -6.40
C GLU A 474 -3.78 -9.73 -6.07
N ALA A 475 -5.05 -9.31 -6.15
CA ALA A 475 -5.45 -7.94 -5.84
C ALA A 475 -5.19 -7.56 -4.37
N TYR A 476 -5.33 -8.51 -3.44
CA TYR A 476 -5.00 -8.27 -2.02
C TYR A 476 -3.49 -8.15 -1.78
N ILE A 477 -2.66 -8.92 -2.50
CA ILE A 477 -1.20 -8.75 -2.46
C ILE A 477 -0.80 -7.39 -3.00
N GLU A 478 -1.35 -6.96 -4.13
CA GLU A 478 -1.04 -5.66 -4.73
C GLU A 478 -1.45 -4.50 -3.82
N ALA A 479 -2.69 -4.51 -3.32
CA ALA A 479 -3.17 -3.48 -2.41
C ALA A 479 -2.36 -3.45 -1.12
N GLY A 480 -2.08 -4.63 -0.53
CA GLY A 480 -1.24 -4.74 0.65
C GLY A 480 0.18 -4.22 0.43
N SER A 481 0.79 -4.53 -0.71
CA SER A 481 2.13 -4.05 -1.05
C SER A 481 2.15 -2.53 -1.23
N ALA A 482 1.14 -1.97 -1.91
CA ALA A 482 1.00 -0.52 -2.07
C ALA A 482 0.82 0.18 -0.71
N MET A 483 0.03 -0.40 0.20
CA MET A 483 -0.10 0.08 1.58
C MET A 483 1.23 0.00 2.33
N GLY A 484 1.96 -1.13 2.23
CA GLY A 484 3.27 -1.30 2.86
C GLY A 484 4.27 -0.23 2.40
N TRP A 485 4.35 0.02 1.09
CA TRP A 485 5.21 1.09 0.55
C TRP A 485 4.78 2.48 1.00
N ALA A 486 3.48 2.76 1.05
CA ALA A 486 2.96 4.02 1.58
C ALA A 486 3.39 4.24 3.04
N MET A 487 3.33 3.19 3.87
CA MET A 487 3.79 3.24 5.26
C MET A 487 5.29 3.48 5.35
N VAL A 488 6.10 2.77 4.57
CA VAL A 488 7.56 2.96 4.52
C VAL A 488 7.92 4.40 4.14
N GLN A 489 7.18 4.99 3.20
CA GLN A 489 7.40 6.39 2.81
C GLN A 489 7.08 7.37 3.94
N LEU A 490 6.00 7.15 4.70
CA LEU A 490 5.69 7.99 5.86
C LEU A 490 6.75 7.83 6.96
N LEU A 491 7.19 6.60 7.24
CA LEU A 491 8.20 6.32 8.26
C LEU A 491 9.58 6.91 7.94
N LYS A 492 9.95 7.06 6.67
CA LYS A 492 11.20 7.71 6.24
C LYS A 492 11.17 9.25 6.34
N GLN A 493 9.99 9.84 6.56
CA GLN A 493 9.80 11.29 6.70
C GLN A 493 9.71 11.75 8.16
N LEU A 494 9.64 10.80 9.10
CA LEU A 494 9.76 11.03 10.54
C LEU A 494 11.24 11.05 10.94
#